data_AF-A0A2S8EZY3-F1
#
_entry.id   AF-A0A2S8EZY3-F1
#
_cell.length_a   1.000
_cell.length_b   1.000
_cell.length_c   1.000
_cell.angle_alpha   90.00
_cell.angle_beta   90.00
_cell.angle_gamma   90.00
#
_symmetry.space_group_name_H-M   'P 1'
#
loop_
_entity.id
_entity.type
_entity.pdbx_description
1 polymer ?
#
loop_
_entity_poly.entity_id
_entity_poly.type
_entity_poly.pdbx_seq_one_letter_code
_entity_poly.pdbx_strand_id
1 'polypeptide(L)'
;MRLPIYLSLCLALLSWNTLSADNNWPEFRGSDGNGANFSANVPTDLSDPKNIAWQAEPHGRGWSSPVVWGDQLWITTATEDGKKQSALCYDRNTGEKLFDLLLFENDEVDEAHLTNSYASCTPAIEEGRIYVHFGRYGTTCLDTKTGKKLWERRDLPCDHHRGPASSPIIDDKNMYVAFDGFDVQYVVALDKKTGKTVWKTDRNIKYNTDNGDWMKAYGTGLLIDHNGRRQLIYPSAFETQSFDPETGDILWSVQHGGMNAAIRPIYRHGLVYIFPGHGKNLLVAVDPSGSGDVTATHVKWTAGKGVPLRPGPVFIEDKIYMLDDDGVVSCRDAQTGDVDWLKRIGGNYRAALTCAGENLYAFTDDGHVTVFKASPEEYVEISQADFPSGFQASAVPLDDSLYVRSVNGLYCFRNPMP
;
A
#
# COMPACT_ATOMS: atom_id res chain seq x y z
N MET A 1 -64.90 -29.81 -29.56
CA MET A 1 -64.01 -30.86 -29.02
C MET A 1 -62.69 -30.20 -28.68
N ARG A 2 -62.30 -30.19 -27.40
CA ARG A 2 -61.16 -29.42 -26.85
C ARG A 2 -59.81 -30.06 -27.22
N LEU A 3 -58.79 -29.26 -27.55
CA LEU A 3 -57.37 -29.58 -27.32
C LEU A 3 -56.56 -28.27 -27.18
N PRO A 4 -55.52 -28.19 -26.32
CA PRO A 4 -54.91 -26.94 -25.87
C PRO A 4 -53.66 -26.57 -26.69
N ILE A 5 -53.37 -25.27 -26.82
CA ILE A 5 -52.08 -24.77 -27.33
C ILE A 5 -51.27 -24.28 -26.12
N TYR A 6 -50.11 -24.91 -25.93
CA TYR A 6 -49.15 -24.58 -24.88
C TYR A 6 -48.50 -23.22 -25.13
N LEU A 7 -48.46 -22.41 -24.08
CA LEU A 7 -47.75 -21.13 -24.02
C LEU A 7 -46.26 -21.42 -23.77
N SER A 8 -45.41 -21.27 -24.79
CA SER A 8 -43.94 -21.27 -24.60
C SER A 8 -43.51 -19.94 -23.96
N LEU A 9 -43.15 -19.98 -22.69
CA LEU A 9 -42.42 -18.90 -22.02
C LEU A 9 -40.95 -18.96 -22.45
N CYS A 10 -40.50 -17.99 -23.23
CA CYS A 10 -39.07 -17.74 -23.43
C CYS A 10 -38.50 -17.14 -22.14
N LEU A 11 -37.82 -17.95 -21.33
CA LEU A 11 -36.92 -17.44 -20.29
C LEU A 11 -35.70 -16.82 -21.00
N ALA A 12 -35.59 -15.49 -20.94
CA ALA A 12 -34.34 -14.80 -21.20
C ALA A 12 -33.37 -15.15 -20.07
N LEU A 13 -32.35 -15.96 -20.38
CA LEU A 13 -31.20 -16.18 -19.51
C LEU A 13 -30.43 -14.87 -19.40
N LEU A 14 -30.66 -14.14 -18.31
CA LEU A 14 -29.74 -13.12 -17.83
C LEU A 14 -28.44 -13.85 -17.45
N SER A 15 -27.46 -13.82 -18.34
CA SER A 15 -26.08 -14.12 -18.03
C SER A 15 -25.62 -13.15 -16.95
N TRP A 16 -25.59 -13.63 -15.70
CA TRP A 16 -24.79 -12.98 -14.67
C TRP A 16 -23.34 -13.06 -15.14
N ASN A 17 -22.79 -11.92 -15.56
CA ASN A 17 -21.35 -11.75 -15.51
C ASN A 17 -21.01 -11.90 -14.03
N THR A 18 -20.52 -13.08 -13.65
CA THR A 18 -19.72 -13.21 -12.45
C THR A 18 -18.62 -12.18 -12.61
N LEU A 19 -18.69 -11.12 -11.80
CA LEU A 19 -17.55 -10.24 -11.55
C LEU A 19 -16.40 -11.21 -11.25
N SER A 20 -15.45 -11.34 -12.18
CA SER A 20 -14.26 -12.13 -11.93
C SER A 20 -13.72 -11.62 -10.60
N ALA A 21 -13.38 -12.52 -9.67
CA ALA A 21 -12.42 -12.15 -8.65
C ALA A 21 -11.26 -11.47 -9.41
N ASP A 22 -10.94 -10.23 -9.07
CA ASP A 22 -9.88 -9.52 -9.79
C ASP A 22 -8.60 -10.30 -9.52
N ASN A 23 -8.07 -10.99 -10.53
CA ASN A 23 -6.84 -11.77 -10.48
C ASN A 23 -5.59 -10.86 -10.38
N ASN A 24 -5.72 -9.69 -9.75
CA ASN A 24 -4.79 -8.58 -9.79
C ASN A 24 -4.60 -7.98 -8.40
N TRP A 25 -3.41 -7.42 -8.18
CA TRP A 25 -3.05 -6.63 -7.01
C TRP A 25 -2.37 -5.35 -7.51
N PRO A 26 -3.14 -4.33 -7.90
CA PRO A 26 -2.66 -3.30 -8.83
C PRO A 26 -1.76 -2.24 -8.19
N GLU A 27 -1.81 -2.04 -6.88
CA GLU A 27 -1.06 -0.97 -6.22
C GLU A 27 -0.70 -1.34 -4.78
N PHE A 28 -0.03 -0.42 -4.08
CA PHE A 28 0.37 -0.62 -2.69
C PHE A 28 -0.84 -0.96 -1.81
N ARG A 29 -0.78 -2.14 -1.18
CA ARG A 29 -1.85 -2.75 -0.37
C ARG A 29 -3.14 -3.13 -1.13
N GLY A 30 -3.05 -3.35 -2.44
CA GLY A 30 -4.17 -3.85 -3.24
C GLY A 30 -5.13 -2.75 -3.67
N SER A 31 -6.20 -3.14 -4.37
CA SER A 31 -7.12 -2.21 -5.05
C SER A 31 -7.85 -1.25 -4.12
N ASP A 32 -8.04 -1.61 -2.85
CA ASP A 32 -8.72 -0.79 -1.84
C ASP A 32 -7.78 -0.23 -0.77
N GLY A 33 -6.47 -0.48 -0.89
CA GLY A 33 -5.43 -0.08 0.05
C GLY A 33 -5.46 -0.82 1.41
N ASN A 34 -6.32 -1.83 1.60
CA ASN A 34 -6.54 -2.49 2.89
C ASN A 34 -5.53 -3.61 3.17
N GLY A 35 -4.80 -4.10 2.17
CA GLY A 35 -3.83 -5.19 2.31
C GLY A 35 -4.50 -6.53 2.67
N ALA A 36 -5.71 -6.75 2.15
CA ALA A 36 -6.51 -7.93 2.44
C ALA A 36 -7.05 -8.56 1.15
N ASN A 37 -7.05 -9.89 1.11
CA ASN A 37 -7.85 -10.66 0.17
C ASN A 37 -8.58 -11.77 0.95
N PHE A 38 -9.84 -11.52 1.26
CA PHE A 38 -10.68 -12.43 2.04
C PHE A 38 -11.04 -13.73 1.31
N SER A 39 -10.88 -13.76 -0.02
CA SER A 39 -11.10 -14.97 -0.83
C SER A 39 -9.82 -15.78 -1.06
N ALA A 40 -8.65 -15.25 -0.69
CA ALA A 40 -7.39 -15.94 -0.91
C ALA A 40 -7.28 -17.21 -0.04
N ASN A 41 -6.80 -18.29 -0.64
CA ASN A 41 -6.61 -19.59 -0.01
C ASN A 41 -5.12 -19.99 -0.07
N VAL A 42 -4.34 -19.43 0.85
CA VAL A 42 -2.88 -19.57 0.90
C VAL A 42 -2.47 -20.40 2.12
N PRO A 43 -1.26 -20.99 2.14
CA PRO A 43 -0.81 -21.79 3.28
C PRO A 43 -0.64 -20.93 4.53
N THR A 44 -0.92 -21.52 5.69
CA THR A 44 -0.65 -20.90 7.00
C THR A 44 0.72 -21.31 7.54
N ASP A 45 1.20 -22.52 7.26
CA ASP A 45 2.55 -22.94 7.64
C ASP A 45 3.58 -22.54 6.56
N LEU A 46 4.23 -21.39 6.74
CA LEU A 46 5.28 -20.94 5.80
C LEU A 46 6.64 -21.61 6.06
N SER A 47 6.76 -22.46 7.09
CA SER A 47 8.00 -23.19 7.40
C SER A 47 8.15 -24.48 6.60
N ASP A 48 7.04 -25.06 6.11
CA ASP A 48 7.07 -26.27 5.28
C ASP A 48 7.62 -25.94 3.87
N PRO A 49 8.78 -26.47 3.47
CA PRO A 49 9.34 -26.25 2.14
C PRO A 49 8.40 -26.71 1.00
N LYS A 50 7.46 -27.62 1.26
CA LYS A 50 6.45 -28.05 0.27
C LYS A 50 5.49 -26.93 -0.11
N ASN A 51 5.35 -25.92 0.74
CA ASN A 51 4.51 -24.77 0.48
C ASN A 51 5.21 -23.72 -0.39
N ILE A 52 6.53 -23.83 -0.60
CA ILE A 52 7.28 -22.94 -1.49
C ILE A 52 7.07 -23.40 -2.94
N ALA A 53 6.23 -22.68 -3.68
CA ALA A 53 5.99 -22.97 -5.10
C ALA A 53 7.19 -22.57 -5.97
N TRP A 54 7.80 -21.43 -5.67
CA TRP A 54 9.05 -20.98 -6.29
C TRP A 54 9.71 -19.90 -5.43
N GLN A 55 11.01 -19.68 -5.69
CA GLN A 55 11.80 -18.60 -5.12
C GLN A 55 12.66 -17.96 -6.22
N ALA A 56 12.84 -16.64 -6.13
CA ALA A 56 13.76 -15.88 -6.96
C ALA A 56 14.66 -14.98 -6.09
N GLU A 57 15.78 -14.55 -6.67
CA GLU A 57 16.77 -13.65 -6.03
C GLU A 57 16.84 -12.33 -6.81
N PRO A 58 16.03 -11.32 -6.42
CA PRO A 58 16.18 -9.96 -6.93
C PRO A 58 17.57 -9.40 -6.63
N HIS A 59 18.20 -8.73 -7.59
CA HIS A 59 19.43 -8.00 -7.32
C HIS A 59 19.15 -6.69 -6.59
N GLY A 60 20.18 -6.12 -5.96
CA GLY A 60 20.09 -4.84 -5.26
C GLY A 60 19.21 -4.91 -4.01
N ARG A 61 18.67 -3.75 -3.63
CA ARG A 61 17.89 -3.54 -2.41
C ARG A 61 16.66 -2.71 -2.70
N GLY A 62 15.54 -3.06 -2.08
CA GLY A 62 14.29 -2.31 -2.23
C GLY A 62 13.18 -2.83 -1.32
N TRP A 63 12.27 -1.94 -0.91
CA TRP A 63 11.17 -2.26 0.01
C TRP A 63 9.79 -2.21 -0.65
N SER A 64 9.71 -2.06 -1.97
CA SER A 64 8.43 -2.13 -2.66
C SER A 64 7.75 -3.47 -2.43
N SER A 65 6.46 -3.42 -2.12
CA SER A 65 5.61 -4.59 -2.23
C SER A 65 5.52 -5.06 -3.69
N PRO A 66 5.29 -6.36 -3.92
CA PRO A 66 4.88 -6.82 -5.23
C PRO A 66 3.56 -6.17 -5.66
N VAL A 67 3.42 -5.93 -6.96
CA VAL A 67 2.11 -5.73 -7.62
C VAL A 67 1.92 -6.79 -8.68
N VAL A 68 0.67 -7.20 -8.89
CA VAL A 68 0.33 -8.31 -9.78
C VAL A 68 -0.72 -7.87 -10.78
N TRP A 69 -0.50 -8.15 -12.07
CA TRP A 69 -1.52 -8.00 -13.11
C TRP A 69 -1.48 -9.16 -14.09
N GLY A 70 -2.56 -9.94 -14.17
CA GLY A 70 -2.58 -11.22 -14.87
C GLY A 70 -1.49 -12.14 -14.31
N ASP A 71 -0.59 -12.60 -15.18
CA ASP A 71 0.54 -13.48 -14.83
C ASP A 71 1.82 -12.73 -14.43
N GLN A 72 1.83 -11.40 -14.44
CA GLN A 72 3.03 -10.62 -14.17
C GLN A 72 3.07 -10.13 -12.71
N LEU A 73 4.19 -10.39 -12.03
CA LEU A 73 4.51 -9.82 -10.73
C LEU A 73 5.67 -8.83 -10.88
N TRP A 74 5.48 -7.60 -10.42
CA TRP A 74 6.48 -6.53 -10.52
C TRP A 74 6.94 -6.04 -9.16
N ILE A 75 8.24 -5.75 -9.06
CA ILE A 75 8.89 -5.09 -7.91
C ILE A 75 9.92 -4.06 -8.40
N THR A 76 10.30 -3.14 -7.51
CA THR A 76 11.41 -2.20 -7.77
C THR A 76 12.63 -2.53 -6.93
N THR A 77 13.81 -2.25 -7.47
CA THR A 77 15.08 -2.41 -6.76
C THR A 77 16.04 -1.28 -7.08
N ALA A 78 17.05 -1.08 -6.25
CA ALA A 78 18.15 -0.17 -6.51
C ALA A 78 19.50 -0.79 -6.11
N THR A 79 20.59 -0.31 -6.69
CA THR A 79 21.92 -0.63 -6.16
C THR A 79 22.06 -0.13 -4.72
N GLU A 80 22.95 -0.76 -3.93
CA GLU A 80 23.17 -0.38 -2.52
C GLU A 80 23.61 1.10 -2.37
N ASP A 81 24.37 1.61 -3.34
CA ASP A 81 24.75 3.02 -3.40
C ASP A 81 23.64 3.95 -3.89
N GLY A 82 22.47 3.41 -4.24
CA GLY A 82 21.31 4.14 -4.73
C GLY A 82 21.44 4.71 -6.13
N LYS A 83 22.59 4.58 -6.82
CA LYS A 83 22.79 5.29 -8.09
C LYS A 83 22.01 4.73 -9.26
N LYS A 84 21.56 3.47 -9.17
CA LYS A 84 20.80 2.79 -10.23
C LYS A 84 19.49 2.26 -9.68
N GLN A 85 18.37 2.63 -10.31
CA GLN A 85 17.03 2.16 -9.98
C GLN A 85 16.45 1.33 -11.12
N SER A 86 15.89 0.18 -10.78
CA SER A 86 15.37 -0.80 -11.72
C SER A 86 13.97 -1.28 -11.36
N ALA A 87 13.23 -1.75 -12.36
CA ALA A 87 12.02 -2.54 -12.19
C ALA A 87 12.27 -3.98 -12.66
N LEU A 88 11.82 -4.94 -11.87
CA LEU A 88 11.91 -6.37 -12.16
C LEU A 88 10.51 -6.93 -12.36
N CYS A 89 10.35 -7.79 -13.35
CA CYS A 89 9.12 -8.53 -13.59
C CYS A 89 9.40 -10.01 -13.56
N TYR A 90 8.52 -10.76 -12.90
CA TYR A 90 8.55 -12.20 -12.82
C TYR A 90 7.21 -12.76 -13.28
N ASP A 91 7.24 -13.93 -13.91
CA ASP A 91 6.05 -14.75 -14.08
C ASP A 91 5.60 -15.23 -12.70
N ARG A 92 4.38 -14.86 -12.30
CA ARG A 92 3.89 -15.12 -10.94
C ARG A 92 3.69 -16.62 -10.67
N ASN A 93 3.54 -17.43 -11.72
CA ASN A 93 3.23 -18.85 -11.58
C ASN A 93 4.51 -19.67 -11.39
N THR A 94 5.60 -19.27 -12.05
CA THR A 94 6.86 -20.02 -12.12
C THR A 94 8.04 -19.36 -11.43
N GLY A 95 7.99 -18.04 -11.19
CA GLY A 95 9.12 -17.26 -10.68
C GLY A 95 10.17 -16.93 -11.74
N GLU A 96 9.95 -17.25 -13.01
CA GLU A 96 10.86 -16.89 -14.10
C GLU A 96 10.93 -15.37 -14.27
N LYS A 97 12.15 -14.81 -14.36
CA LYS A 97 12.34 -13.37 -14.58
C LYS A 97 12.02 -13.01 -16.03
N LEU A 98 10.93 -12.28 -16.23
CA LEU A 98 10.48 -11.79 -17.54
C LEU A 98 11.19 -10.49 -17.94
N PHE A 99 11.41 -9.58 -16.98
CA PHE A 99 12.10 -8.32 -17.23
C PHE A 99 13.07 -7.95 -16.10
N ASP A 100 14.18 -7.31 -16.49
CA ASP A 100 15.16 -6.66 -15.60
C ASP A 100 15.55 -5.33 -16.24
N LEU A 101 14.88 -4.26 -15.83
CA LEU A 101 14.91 -2.98 -16.53
C LEU A 101 15.62 -1.94 -15.67
N LEU A 102 16.82 -1.53 -16.07
CA LEU A 102 17.45 -0.32 -15.53
C LEU A 102 16.66 0.90 -16.01
N LEU A 103 16.03 1.61 -15.07
CA LEU A 103 15.14 2.74 -15.37
C LEU A 103 15.86 4.06 -15.21
N PHE A 104 16.62 4.24 -14.13
CA PHE A 104 17.31 5.49 -13.85
C PHE A 104 18.73 5.23 -13.36
N GLU A 105 19.65 6.06 -13.85
CA GLU A 105 21.00 6.21 -13.32
C GLU A 105 21.15 7.68 -12.88
N ASN A 106 21.73 7.89 -11.70
CA ASN A 106 21.88 9.18 -11.04
C ASN A 106 23.32 9.32 -10.51
N ASP A 107 23.97 10.44 -10.84
CA ASP A 107 25.36 10.68 -10.42
C ASP A 107 25.48 10.87 -8.92
N GLU A 108 24.49 11.54 -8.33
CA GLU A 108 24.36 11.84 -6.91
C GLU A 108 22.99 11.41 -6.40
N VAL A 109 22.97 10.97 -5.14
CA VAL A 109 21.74 10.60 -4.42
C VAL A 109 21.80 11.17 -3.01
N ASP A 110 20.64 11.54 -2.48
CA ASP A 110 20.49 11.95 -1.09
C ASP A 110 20.68 10.73 -0.18
N GLU A 111 21.10 10.93 1.07
CA GLU A 111 21.19 9.83 2.03
C GLU A 111 19.83 9.11 2.17
N ALA A 112 19.85 7.79 2.32
CA ALA A 112 18.69 6.99 2.67
C ALA A 112 18.87 6.39 4.07
N HIS A 113 17.83 6.44 4.90
CA HIS A 113 17.88 5.82 6.22
C HIS A 113 18.05 4.30 6.11
N LEU A 114 18.69 3.66 7.09
CA LEU A 114 18.92 2.20 7.08
C LEU A 114 17.63 1.36 7.02
N THR A 115 16.50 1.91 7.48
CA THR A 115 15.18 1.28 7.39
C THR A 115 14.40 1.74 6.16
N ASN A 116 15.06 2.36 5.19
CA ASN A 116 14.48 2.80 3.93
C ASN A 116 15.42 2.39 2.77
N SER A 117 15.02 2.64 1.53
CA SER A 117 15.79 2.32 0.33
C SER A 117 15.48 3.31 -0.79
N TYR A 118 16.31 3.32 -1.81
CA TYR A 118 16.06 4.09 -3.03
C TYR A 118 14.97 3.48 -3.93
N ALA A 119 14.35 2.37 -3.50
CA ALA A 119 13.34 1.62 -4.24
C ALA A 119 12.20 1.12 -3.32
N SER A 120 11.79 1.94 -2.35
CA SER A 120 10.72 1.61 -1.41
C SER A 120 9.32 1.89 -1.95
N CYS A 121 9.19 2.80 -2.90
CA CYS A 121 7.92 3.12 -3.54
C CYS A 121 7.41 1.89 -4.30
N THR A 122 6.20 1.44 -3.98
CA THR A 122 5.54 0.34 -4.69
C THR A 122 4.96 0.85 -6.00
N PRO A 123 5.25 0.23 -7.15
CA PRO A 123 4.69 0.69 -8.42
C PRO A 123 3.16 0.49 -8.45
N ALA A 124 2.48 1.15 -9.38
CA ALA A 124 1.08 0.88 -9.70
C ALA A 124 0.98 0.23 -11.08
N ILE A 125 0.10 -0.73 -11.28
CA ILE A 125 -0.05 -1.49 -12.53
C ILE A 125 -1.52 -1.56 -12.95
N GLU A 126 -1.75 -1.46 -14.25
CA GLU A 126 -3.03 -1.69 -14.90
C GLU A 126 -2.80 -2.45 -16.21
N GLU A 127 -3.88 -2.74 -16.94
CA GLU A 127 -3.76 -3.44 -18.22
C GLU A 127 -2.83 -2.68 -19.19
N GLY A 128 -1.73 -3.36 -19.57
CA GLY A 128 -0.75 -2.87 -20.52
C GLY A 128 0.23 -1.81 -19.99
N ARG A 129 0.08 -1.32 -18.75
CA ARG A 129 0.92 -0.24 -18.20
C ARG A 129 1.33 -0.47 -16.76
N ILE A 130 2.59 -0.17 -16.45
CA ILE A 130 3.09 -0.06 -15.08
C ILE A 130 3.71 1.32 -14.85
N TYR A 131 3.41 1.92 -13.71
CA TYR A 131 3.84 3.23 -13.25
C TYR A 131 4.85 3.06 -12.14
N VAL A 132 6.08 3.47 -12.39
CA VAL A 132 7.21 3.29 -11.48
C VAL A 132 7.72 4.64 -11.01
N HIS A 133 7.92 4.77 -9.71
CA HIS A 133 8.32 6.02 -9.05
C HIS A 133 9.47 5.76 -8.09
N PHE A 134 10.46 6.65 -8.07
CA PHE A 134 11.61 6.60 -7.18
C PHE A 134 11.86 7.96 -6.52
N GLY A 135 10.80 8.70 -6.15
CA GLY A 135 10.94 10.06 -5.64
C GLY A 135 11.57 10.99 -6.66
N ARG A 136 12.56 11.77 -6.22
CA ARG A 136 13.28 12.75 -7.05
C ARG A 136 14.07 12.10 -8.20
N TYR A 137 14.40 10.82 -8.07
CA TYR A 137 15.32 10.12 -8.97
C TYR A 137 14.68 9.78 -10.32
N GLY A 138 13.35 9.69 -10.36
CA GLY A 138 12.60 9.53 -11.60
C GLY A 138 11.22 8.93 -11.42
N THR A 139 10.34 9.24 -12.36
CA THR A 139 8.99 8.66 -12.49
C THR A 139 8.76 8.27 -13.95
N THR A 140 8.22 7.09 -14.22
CA THR A 140 8.03 6.59 -15.59
C THR A 140 6.82 5.69 -15.69
N CYS A 141 6.24 5.60 -16.89
CA CYS A 141 5.33 4.53 -17.27
C CYS A 141 5.99 3.61 -18.28
N LEU A 142 5.81 2.31 -18.12
CA LEU A 142 6.29 1.28 -19.02
C LEU A 142 5.13 0.52 -19.65
N ASP A 143 5.32 0.08 -20.89
CA ASP A 143 4.47 -0.91 -21.52
C ASP A 143 4.78 -2.30 -20.92
N THR A 144 3.80 -2.97 -20.34
CA THR A 144 4.01 -4.23 -19.61
C THR A 144 4.29 -5.43 -20.52
N LYS A 145 4.09 -5.31 -21.83
CA LYS A 145 4.39 -6.38 -22.80
C LYS A 145 5.82 -6.30 -23.32
N THR A 146 6.40 -5.09 -23.37
CA THR A 146 7.70 -4.84 -24.01
C THR A 146 8.76 -4.31 -23.05
N GLY A 147 8.38 -3.83 -21.87
CA GLY A 147 9.28 -3.17 -20.91
C GLY A 147 9.73 -1.77 -21.36
N LYS A 148 9.21 -1.23 -22.47
CA LYS A 148 9.62 0.07 -23.00
C LYS A 148 8.99 1.20 -22.20
N LYS A 149 9.78 2.25 -21.91
CA LYS A 149 9.27 3.52 -21.38
C LYS A 149 8.31 4.15 -22.39
N LEU A 150 7.08 4.39 -21.94
CA LEU A 150 6.07 5.17 -22.66
C LEU A 150 6.26 6.67 -22.42
N TRP A 151 6.66 7.05 -21.21
CA TRP A 151 7.08 8.39 -20.83
C TRP A 151 7.97 8.35 -19.58
N GLU A 152 8.75 9.40 -19.34
CA GLU A 152 9.51 9.60 -18.11
C GLU A 152 9.51 11.06 -17.65
N ARG A 153 9.76 11.26 -16.35
CA ARG A 153 9.88 12.55 -15.66
C ARG A 153 11.07 12.50 -14.70
N ARG A 154 11.86 13.57 -14.71
CA ARG A 154 13.05 13.79 -13.85
C ARG A 154 13.09 15.22 -13.27
N ASP A 155 12.02 15.97 -13.47
CA ASP A 155 11.87 17.39 -13.18
C ASP A 155 10.99 17.66 -11.94
N LEU A 156 10.88 16.68 -11.04
CA LEU A 156 10.16 16.77 -9.77
C LEU A 156 11.16 16.81 -8.61
N PRO A 157 11.65 18.01 -8.23
CA PRO A 157 12.69 18.15 -7.21
C PRO A 157 12.12 17.90 -5.81
N CYS A 158 12.95 17.33 -4.94
CA CYS A 158 12.68 17.08 -3.52
C CYS A 158 13.97 16.54 -2.91
N ASP A 159 14.47 17.13 -1.82
CA ASP A 159 15.47 16.49 -0.97
C ASP A 159 14.76 15.48 -0.08
N HIS A 160 14.93 14.19 -0.37
CA HIS A 160 14.28 13.17 0.45
C HIS A 160 14.94 13.03 1.83
N HIS A 161 16.26 13.27 1.93
CA HIS A 161 17.15 13.10 3.08
C HIS A 161 17.17 11.71 3.78
N ARG A 162 16.05 10.97 3.76
CA ARG A 162 15.85 9.66 4.38
C ARG A 162 15.32 8.63 3.39
N GLY A 163 15.29 8.96 2.10
CA GLY A 163 14.79 8.13 1.00
C GLY A 163 13.30 8.29 0.69
N PRO A 164 12.87 8.07 -0.57
CA PRO A 164 11.47 8.18 -0.99
C PRO A 164 10.66 6.92 -0.64
N ALA A 165 9.37 7.10 -0.33
CA ALA A 165 8.48 5.97 -0.04
C ALA A 165 7.00 6.16 -0.41
N SER A 166 6.56 7.39 -0.77
CA SER A 166 5.19 7.62 -1.22
C SER A 166 4.98 6.92 -2.57
N SER A 167 4.12 5.90 -2.59
CA SER A 167 3.85 5.11 -3.79
C SER A 167 2.84 5.84 -4.67
N PRO A 168 2.90 5.66 -6.00
CA PRO A 168 1.86 6.15 -6.89
C PRO A 168 0.52 5.48 -6.64
N ILE A 169 -0.53 6.27 -6.82
CA ILE A 169 -1.91 5.80 -6.93
C ILE A 169 -2.47 6.31 -8.25
N ILE A 170 -3.33 5.51 -8.89
CA ILE A 170 -3.87 5.83 -10.22
C ILE A 170 -5.39 5.82 -10.21
N ASP A 171 -5.98 6.63 -11.08
CA ASP A 171 -7.39 6.49 -11.47
C ASP A 171 -7.51 6.35 -12.99
N ASP A 172 -8.70 6.52 -13.54
CA ASP A 172 -8.96 6.39 -14.98
C ASP A 172 -8.14 7.36 -15.86
N LYS A 173 -7.66 8.47 -15.29
CA LYS A 173 -7.07 9.58 -16.03
C LYS A 173 -5.66 9.91 -15.57
N ASN A 174 -5.42 9.91 -14.26
CA ASN A 174 -4.24 10.49 -13.65
C ASN A 174 -3.49 9.48 -12.79
N MET A 175 -2.21 9.77 -12.61
CA MET A 175 -1.33 9.20 -11.58
C MET A 175 -1.03 10.30 -10.57
N TYR A 176 -1.12 9.98 -9.28
CA TYR A 176 -0.87 10.91 -8.19
C TYR A 176 0.30 10.43 -7.34
N VAL A 177 1.19 11.35 -6.96
CA VAL A 177 2.29 11.10 -6.01
C VAL A 177 2.49 12.34 -5.12
N ALA A 178 2.92 12.12 -3.88
CA ALA A 178 3.33 13.19 -2.97
C ALA A 178 4.85 13.22 -2.81
N PHE A 179 5.36 14.44 -2.63
CA PHE A 179 6.73 14.71 -2.27
C PHE A 179 6.70 15.47 -0.95
N ASP A 180 7.01 14.79 0.14
CA ASP A 180 7.10 15.39 1.48
C ASP A 180 8.56 15.31 1.97
N GLY A 181 9.41 16.09 1.32
CA GLY A 181 10.86 16.11 1.53
C GLY A 181 11.29 16.95 2.72
N PHE A 182 12.61 17.02 2.92
CA PHE A 182 13.25 17.90 3.89
C PHE A 182 13.09 19.38 3.51
N ASP A 183 13.04 19.69 2.23
CA ASP A 183 13.05 21.04 1.67
C ASP A 183 11.67 21.52 1.18
N VAL A 184 10.86 20.63 0.62
CA VAL A 184 9.57 20.98 -0.02
C VAL A 184 8.48 19.94 0.24
N GLN A 185 7.23 20.40 0.26
CA GLN A 185 6.04 19.55 0.40
C GLN A 185 4.98 19.90 -0.65
N TYR A 186 4.71 18.96 -1.56
CA TYR A 186 3.70 19.12 -2.63
C TYR A 186 3.10 17.79 -3.08
N VAL A 187 1.91 17.86 -3.66
CA VAL A 187 1.25 16.74 -4.35
C VAL A 187 1.17 17.08 -5.84
N VAL A 188 1.36 16.08 -6.70
CA VAL A 188 1.28 16.25 -8.15
C VAL A 188 0.35 15.21 -8.77
N ALA A 189 -0.49 15.65 -9.71
CA ALA A 189 -1.19 14.79 -10.65
C ALA A 189 -0.51 14.85 -12.02
N LEU A 190 -0.27 13.67 -12.58
CA LEU A 190 0.24 13.48 -13.93
C LEU A 190 -0.82 12.80 -14.77
N ASP A 191 -1.02 13.25 -16.02
CA ASP A 191 -1.79 12.49 -16.99
C ASP A 191 -1.12 11.13 -17.18
N LYS A 192 -1.80 10.03 -16.83
CA LYS A 192 -1.16 8.71 -16.76
C LYS A 192 -0.69 8.21 -18.12
N LYS A 193 -1.25 8.72 -19.22
CA LYS A 193 -0.88 8.30 -20.58
C LYS A 193 0.36 9.00 -21.11
N THR A 194 0.59 10.25 -20.69
CA THR A 194 1.61 11.12 -21.27
C THR A 194 2.68 11.56 -20.27
N GLY A 195 2.43 11.40 -18.97
CA GLY A 195 3.29 11.86 -17.90
C GLY A 195 3.29 13.37 -17.70
N LYS A 196 2.48 14.14 -18.44
CA LYS A 196 2.41 15.61 -18.31
C LYS A 196 1.73 15.99 -16.99
N THR A 197 2.24 17.04 -16.35
CA THR A 197 1.60 17.59 -15.15
C THR A 197 0.22 18.14 -15.48
N VAL A 198 -0.81 17.64 -14.78
CA VAL A 198 -2.18 18.16 -14.82
C VAL A 198 -2.30 19.30 -13.81
N TRP A 199 -1.86 19.05 -12.57
CA TRP A 199 -1.73 20.05 -11.52
C TRP A 199 -0.60 19.67 -10.56
N LYS A 200 -0.07 20.68 -9.86
CA LYS A 200 0.87 20.54 -8.74
C LYS A 200 0.43 21.51 -7.65
N THR A 201 0.19 21.00 -6.46
CA THR A 201 -0.28 21.79 -5.33
C THR A 201 0.76 21.74 -4.21
N ASP A 202 1.33 22.88 -3.89
CA ASP A 202 2.18 23.02 -2.70
C ASP A 202 1.29 22.92 -1.46
N ARG A 203 1.69 22.10 -0.48
CA ARG A 203 0.83 21.77 0.67
C ARG A 203 0.63 22.95 1.61
N ASN A 204 1.58 23.89 1.63
CA ASN A 204 1.54 25.12 2.44
C ASN A 204 1.21 24.89 3.93
N ILE A 205 1.64 23.74 4.47
CA ILE A 205 1.41 23.35 5.86
C ILE A 205 2.28 24.22 6.78
N LYS A 206 1.69 24.70 7.88
CA LYS A 206 2.39 25.49 8.90
C LYS A 206 2.96 24.56 9.99
N TYR A 207 4.15 24.03 9.76
CA TYR A 207 4.79 23.05 10.64
C TYR A 207 5.26 23.57 12.01
N ASN A 208 5.32 24.90 12.20
CA ASN A 208 5.86 25.54 13.43
C ASN A 208 7.30 25.13 13.78
N THR A 209 8.10 24.81 12.76
CA THR A 209 9.52 24.48 12.84
C THR A 209 10.18 24.87 11.51
N ASP A 210 11.49 25.01 11.50
CA ASP A 210 12.35 25.14 10.31
C ASP A 210 13.21 23.88 10.07
N ASN A 211 13.11 22.88 10.97
CA ASN A 211 13.78 21.60 10.79
C ASN A 211 13.01 20.71 9.80
N GLY A 212 13.56 20.57 8.58
CA GLY A 212 12.97 19.75 7.52
C GLY A 212 12.72 18.29 7.90
N ASP A 213 13.46 17.72 8.86
CA ASP A 213 13.23 16.35 9.33
C ASP A 213 11.85 16.18 9.99
N TRP A 214 11.29 17.26 10.53
CA TRP A 214 9.97 17.30 11.15
C TRP A 214 8.84 17.59 10.16
N MET A 215 9.15 17.88 8.90
CA MET A 215 8.19 18.18 7.83
C MET A 215 7.94 16.99 6.90
N LYS A 216 8.74 15.92 7.05
CA LYS A 216 8.71 14.77 6.15
C LYS A 216 7.56 13.81 6.40
N ALA A 217 7.13 13.18 5.31
CA ALA A 217 6.24 12.03 5.32
C ALA A 217 6.58 11.06 4.19
N TYR A 218 6.04 9.86 4.32
CA TYR A 218 6.33 8.71 3.45
C TYR A 218 5.05 8.07 2.91
N GLY A 219 3.89 8.51 3.40
CA GLY A 219 2.61 7.86 3.18
C GLY A 219 2.14 7.93 1.73
N THR A 220 1.56 6.81 1.29
CA THR A 220 0.83 6.73 0.02
C THR A 220 -0.56 7.34 0.21
N GLY A 221 -1.09 8.01 -0.82
CA GLY A 221 -2.40 8.66 -0.77
C GLY A 221 -3.56 7.66 -0.88
N LEU A 222 -4.80 8.14 -0.75
CA LEU A 222 -6.01 7.36 -0.95
C LEU A 222 -7.01 8.16 -1.80
N LEU A 223 -7.60 7.52 -2.80
CA LEU A 223 -8.72 8.06 -3.53
C LEU A 223 -10.02 7.47 -2.96
N ILE A 224 -11.01 8.32 -2.68
CA ILE A 224 -12.32 7.89 -2.18
C ILE A 224 -13.45 8.58 -2.94
N ASP A 225 -14.63 7.97 -2.91
CA ASP A 225 -15.90 8.66 -3.11
C ASP A 225 -16.66 8.68 -1.79
N HIS A 226 -17.02 9.87 -1.32
CA HIS A 226 -17.83 10.05 -0.13
C HIS A 226 -19.01 10.95 -0.46
N ASN A 227 -20.22 10.39 -0.42
CA ASN A 227 -21.48 11.09 -0.73
C ASN A 227 -21.46 11.79 -2.10
N GLY A 228 -20.84 11.15 -3.12
CA GLY A 228 -20.75 11.70 -4.48
C GLY A 228 -19.65 12.74 -4.68
N ARG A 229 -18.81 12.98 -3.66
CA ARG A 229 -17.61 13.82 -3.76
C ARG A 229 -16.38 12.93 -3.83
N ARG A 230 -15.70 12.94 -4.98
CA ARG A 230 -14.38 12.32 -5.11
C ARG A 230 -13.33 13.13 -4.34
N GLN A 231 -12.44 12.44 -3.65
CA GLN A 231 -11.42 13.07 -2.82
C GLN A 231 -10.11 12.29 -2.89
N LEU A 232 -9.02 13.00 -3.08
CA LEU A 232 -7.65 12.48 -3.02
C LEU A 232 -7.04 12.90 -1.69
N ILE A 233 -6.72 11.95 -0.82
CA ILE A 233 -6.28 12.22 0.55
C ILE A 233 -4.83 11.81 0.70
N TYR A 234 -3.96 12.75 1.05
CA TYR A 234 -2.55 12.47 1.34
C TYR A 234 -2.22 12.79 2.79
N PRO A 235 -1.64 11.85 3.55
CA PRO A 235 -1.08 12.16 4.86
C PRO A 235 0.20 13.01 4.72
N SER A 236 0.57 13.76 5.75
CA SER A 236 1.86 14.46 5.85
C SER A 236 2.37 14.43 7.28
N ALA A 237 3.49 15.10 7.54
CA ALA A 237 3.74 15.61 8.87
C ALA A 237 2.78 16.76 9.21
N PHE A 238 2.47 16.89 10.49
CA PHE A 238 1.57 17.85 11.14
C PHE A 238 0.10 17.81 10.70
N GLU A 239 -0.18 17.71 9.41
CA GLU A 239 -1.50 17.85 8.82
C GLU A 239 -1.73 16.83 7.68
N THR A 240 -2.91 16.24 7.64
CA THR A 240 -3.38 15.46 6.49
C THR A 240 -4.36 16.29 5.68
N GLN A 241 -4.24 16.26 4.36
CA GLN A 241 -5.01 17.10 3.44
C GLN A 241 -5.77 16.24 2.43
N SER A 242 -6.99 16.66 2.12
CA SER A 242 -7.81 16.15 1.02
C SER A 242 -7.83 17.15 -0.12
N PHE A 243 -7.78 16.64 -1.34
CA PHE A 243 -7.69 17.40 -2.57
C PHE A 243 -8.80 16.98 -3.53
N ASP A 244 -9.26 17.92 -4.36
CA ASP A 244 -10.04 17.59 -5.54
C ASP A 244 -9.10 16.89 -6.55
N PRO A 245 -9.37 15.63 -6.96
CA PRO A 245 -8.48 14.90 -7.85
C PRO A 245 -8.33 15.55 -9.25
N GLU A 246 -9.31 16.34 -9.71
CA GLU A 246 -9.29 16.97 -11.02
C GLU A 246 -8.55 18.31 -11.02
N THR A 247 -8.70 19.11 -9.95
CA THR A 247 -8.13 20.48 -9.90
C THR A 247 -6.89 20.60 -9.02
N GLY A 248 -6.72 19.71 -8.04
CA GLY A 248 -5.68 19.82 -7.03
C GLY A 248 -6.00 20.81 -5.91
N ASP A 249 -7.23 21.35 -5.86
CA ASP A 249 -7.65 22.25 -4.79
C ASP A 249 -7.79 21.51 -3.47
N ILE A 250 -7.29 22.10 -2.38
CA ILE A 250 -7.45 21.55 -1.04
C ILE A 250 -8.92 21.67 -0.63
N LEU A 251 -9.55 20.52 -0.35
CA LEU A 251 -10.94 20.40 0.07
C LEU A 251 -11.09 20.59 1.58
N TRP A 252 -10.27 19.87 2.35
CA TRP A 252 -10.21 19.98 3.80
C TRP A 252 -8.83 19.55 4.31
N SER A 253 -8.51 19.95 5.54
CA SER A 253 -7.32 19.51 6.25
C SER A 253 -7.61 19.15 7.71
N VAL A 254 -6.78 18.28 8.29
CA VAL A 254 -6.86 17.89 9.71
C VAL A 254 -5.47 17.90 10.32
N GLN A 255 -5.29 18.74 11.34
CA GLN A 255 -4.03 18.91 12.06
C GLN A 255 -3.95 17.88 13.19
N HIS A 256 -3.14 16.86 12.97
CA HIS A 256 -2.89 15.79 13.94
C HIS A 256 -1.61 16.00 14.76
N GLY A 257 -0.73 16.88 14.32
CA GLY A 257 0.52 17.22 15.00
C GLY A 257 1.62 16.15 14.94
N GLY A 258 1.32 14.93 14.47
CA GLY A 258 2.32 13.88 14.26
C GLY A 258 3.24 14.09 13.05
N MET A 259 4.31 13.29 12.90
CA MET A 259 5.32 13.37 11.84
C MET A 259 5.75 11.97 11.36
N ASN A 260 6.42 11.90 10.20
CA ASN A 260 6.84 10.64 9.57
C ASN A 260 5.64 9.71 9.27
N ALA A 261 4.50 10.27 8.86
CA ALA A 261 3.34 9.48 8.46
C ALA A 261 3.72 8.56 7.29
N ALA A 262 3.72 7.24 7.53
CA ALA A 262 4.13 6.22 6.55
C ALA A 262 2.98 5.32 6.12
N ILE A 263 1.95 5.21 6.95
CA ILE A 263 0.78 4.36 6.69
C ILE A 263 -0.20 5.12 5.79
N ARG A 264 -0.64 4.45 4.72
CA ARG A 264 -1.69 4.93 3.81
C ARG A 264 -3.00 5.14 4.60
N PRO A 265 -3.75 6.25 4.39
CA PRO A 265 -5.08 6.39 4.96
C PRO A 265 -6.01 5.28 4.46
N ILE A 266 -6.97 4.86 5.29
CA ILE A 266 -7.97 3.86 4.90
C ILE A 266 -9.36 4.47 5.04
N TYR A 267 -10.27 4.15 4.12
CA TYR A 267 -11.65 4.61 4.16
C TYR A 267 -12.61 3.44 4.37
N ARG A 268 -13.32 3.46 5.49
CA ARG A 268 -14.32 2.45 5.91
C ARG A 268 -15.39 3.13 6.74
N HIS A 269 -16.61 2.59 6.72
CA HIS A 269 -17.71 3.07 7.57
C HIS A 269 -18.00 4.58 7.43
N GLY A 270 -17.74 5.15 6.25
CA GLY A 270 -17.88 6.59 6.01
C GLY A 270 -16.82 7.47 6.66
N LEU A 271 -15.80 6.90 7.30
CA LEU A 271 -14.70 7.59 7.96
C LEU A 271 -13.37 7.34 7.26
N VAL A 272 -12.49 8.33 7.33
CA VAL A 272 -11.08 8.24 6.93
C VAL A 272 -10.24 8.03 8.17
N TYR A 273 -9.47 6.95 8.18
CA TYR A 273 -8.55 6.58 9.25
C TYR A 273 -7.14 7.01 8.87
N ILE A 274 -6.59 7.94 9.64
CA ILE A 274 -5.30 8.58 9.40
C ILE A 274 -4.33 8.11 10.47
N PHE A 275 -3.10 7.80 10.07
CA PHE A 275 -2.02 7.32 10.92
C PHE A 275 -0.86 8.32 10.86
N PRO A 276 -0.80 9.30 11.79
CA PRO A 276 0.15 10.41 11.75
C PRO A 276 1.63 10.05 11.88
N GLY A 277 1.97 8.77 12.09
CA GLY A 277 3.31 8.36 12.50
C GLY A 277 3.56 8.76 13.96
N HIS A 278 4.69 9.41 14.23
CA HIS A 278 5.09 9.79 15.59
C HIS A 278 4.30 11.01 16.04
N GLY A 279 3.65 10.97 17.20
CA GLY A 279 2.94 12.12 17.73
C GLY A 279 2.07 11.76 18.94
N LYS A 280 1.25 12.72 19.37
CA LYS A 280 0.31 12.50 20.48
C LYS A 280 -0.84 11.55 20.10
N ASN A 281 -1.38 11.73 18.89
CA ASN A 281 -2.42 10.88 18.33
C ASN A 281 -1.80 10.02 17.24
N LEU A 282 -1.83 8.70 17.40
CA LEU A 282 -1.23 7.77 16.44
C LEU A 282 -2.26 7.26 15.42
N LEU A 283 -3.55 7.40 15.73
CA LEU A 283 -4.68 7.15 14.83
C LEU A 283 -5.74 8.24 15.04
N VAL A 284 -6.24 8.80 13.94
CA VAL A 284 -7.29 9.82 13.90
C VAL A 284 -8.37 9.36 12.93
N ALA A 285 -9.61 9.19 13.41
CA ALA A 285 -10.76 8.90 12.56
C ALA A 285 -11.52 10.19 12.24
N VAL A 286 -11.67 10.48 10.95
CA VAL A 286 -12.18 11.76 10.44
C VAL A 286 -13.38 11.52 9.52
N ASP A 287 -14.41 12.33 9.69
CA ASP A 287 -15.53 12.43 8.76
C ASP A 287 -15.16 13.35 7.58
N PRO A 288 -15.06 12.83 6.34
CA PRO A 288 -14.52 13.56 5.21
C PRO A 288 -15.55 14.47 4.51
N SER A 289 -16.69 14.76 5.16
CA SER A 289 -17.74 15.63 4.60
C SER A 289 -17.46 17.13 4.75
N GLY A 290 -16.46 17.51 5.53
CA GLY A 290 -16.15 18.90 5.85
C GLY A 290 -15.49 19.71 4.73
N SER A 291 -15.10 20.95 5.05
CA SER A 291 -14.36 21.86 4.18
C SER A 291 -13.45 22.78 4.98
N GLY A 292 -12.28 23.12 4.44
CA GLY A 292 -11.26 23.90 5.15
C GLY A 292 -10.59 23.11 6.29
N ASP A 293 -10.12 23.79 7.33
CA ASP A 293 -9.60 23.11 8.53
C ASP A 293 -10.75 22.46 9.32
N VAL A 294 -10.78 21.13 9.33
CA VAL A 294 -11.83 20.34 9.98
C VAL A 294 -11.41 19.75 11.33
N THR A 295 -10.25 20.15 11.85
CA THR A 295 -9.62 19.57 13.05
C THR A 295 -10.56 19.56 14.25
N ALA A 296 -11.26 20.67 14.51
CA ALA A 296 -12.15 20.81 15.66
C ALA A 296 -13.57 20.26 15.43
N THR A 297 -13.93 19.93 14.20
CA THR A 297 -15.34 19.71 13.80
C THR A 297 -15.64 18.31 13.27
N HIS A 298 -14.66 17.62 12.68
CA HIS A 298 -14.90 16.34 12.00
C HIS A 298 -14.04 15.18 12.51
N VAL A 299 -13.12 15.41 13.46
CA VAL A 299 -12.46 14.31 14.18
C VAL A 299 -13.50 13.63 15.07
N LYS A 300 -13.79 12.36 14.80
CA LYS A 300 -14.77 11.57 15.56
C LYS A 300 -14.14 10.95 16.80
N TRP A 301 -12.93 10.41 16.65
CA TRP A 301 -12.15 9.84 17.74
C TRP A 301 -10.67 9.74 17.37
N THR A 302 -9.85 9.54 18.39
CA THR A 302 -8.40 9.34 18.26
C THR A 302 -7.94 8.19 19.14
N ALA A 303 -6.89 7.47 18.72
CA ALA A 303 -6.28 6.41 19.51
C ALA A 303 -4.74 6.48 19.51
N GLY A 304 -4.13 5.84 20.51
CA GLY A 304 -2.67 5.75 20.64
C GLY A 304 -2.15 4.41 21.13
N LYS A 305 -2.83 3.76 22.09
CA LYS A 305 -2.38 2.45 22.61
C LYS A 305 -2.52 1.35 21.55
N GLY A 306 -1.42 0.65 21.25
CA GLY A 306 -1.37 -0.47 20.29
C GLY A 306 -1.61 -0.05 18.83
N VAL A 307 -1.34 1.22 18.51
CA VAL A 307 -1.46 1.77 17.16
C VAL A 307 -0.08 1.79 16.50
N PRO A 308 0.06 1.32 15.25
CA PRO A 308 1.33 1.29 14.54
C PRO A 308 1.80 2.67 14.10
N LEU A 309 3.13 2.80 13.94
CA LEU A 309 3.74 3.96 13.31
C LEU A 309 4.02 3.69 11.82
N ARG A 310 4.42 2.46 11.48
CA ARG A 310 4.79 2.08 10.09
C ARG A 310 4.00 0.90 9.53
N PRO A 311 3.78 -0.22 10.24
CA PRO A 311 3.01 -1.33 9.69
C PRO A 311 1.55 -0.92 9.53
N GLY A 312 1.07 -0.77 8.30
CA GLY A 312 -0.34 -0.45 8.08
C GLY A 312 -1.27 -1.57 8.54
N PRO A 313 -2.46 -1.24 9.07
CA PRO A 313 -3.41 -2.21 9.62
C PRO A 313 -4.31 -2.84 8.56
N VAL A 314 -5.12 -3.82 8.97
CA VAL A 314 -6.18 -4.41 8.14
C VAL A 314 -7.54 -4.16 8.78
N PHE A 315 -8.50 -3.72 7.99
CA PHE A 315 -9.91 -3.63 8.37
C PHE A 315 -10.64 -4.89 7.93
N ILE A 316 -11.42 -5.47 8.84
CA ILE A 316 -12.28 -6.62 8.58
C ILE A 316 -13.61 -6.35 9.27
N GLU A 317 -14.67 -6.22 8.48
CA GLU A 317 -15.99 -5.82 8.97
C GLU A 317 -15.89 -4.52 9.82
N ASP A 318 -16.36 -4.56 11.07
CA ASP A 318 -16.34 -3.44 12.02
C ASP A 318 -15.05 -3.36 12.86
N LYS A 319 -14.03 -4.16 12.54
CA LYS A 319 -12.79 -4.24 13.32
C LYS A 319 -11.56 -3.76 12.58
N ILE A 320 -10.62 -3.22 13.35
CA ILE A 320 -9.27 -2.85 12.90
C ILE A 320 -8.27 -3.79 13.59
N TYR A 321 -7.58 -4.59 12.79
CA TYR A 321 -6.47 -5.42 13.22
C TYR A 321 -5.16 -4.70 12.94
N MET A 322 -4.34 -4.56 13.96
CA MET A 322 -3.12 -3.77 13.88
C MET A 322 -1.95 -4.50 14.51
N LEU A 323 -0.76 -4.12 14.08
CA LEU A 323 0.52 -4.65 14.54
C LEU A 323 1.44 -3.46 14.72
N ASP A 324 1.76 -3.08 15.96
CA ASP A 324 2.71 -2.00 16.18
C ASP A 324 4.14 -2.42 15.88
N ASP A 325 5.02 -1.42 15.74
CA ASP A 325 6.41 -1.58 15.35
C ASP A 325 7.22 -2.49 16.31
N ASP A 326 6.76 -2.68 17.54
CA ASP A 326 7.42 -3.42 18.63
C ASP A 326 6.71 -4.75 18.98
N GLY A 327 5.86 -5.24 18.08
CA GLY A 327 5.25 -6.56 18.17
C GLY A 327 4.10 -6.67 19.17
N VAL A 328 3.25 -5.64 19.25
CA VAL A 328 1.93 -5.75 19.87
C VAL A 328 0.87 -5.79 18.77
N VAL A 329 0.16 -6.91 18.69
CA VAL A 329 -1.05 -7.02 17.87
C VAL A 329 -2.27 -6.56 18.66
N SER A 330 -3.21 -5.93 17.98
CA SER A 330 -4.46 -5.47 18.58
C SER A 330 -5.65 -5.66 17.66
N CYS A 331 -6.82 -5.86 18.27
CA CYS A 331 -8.12 -5.70 17.64
C CYS A 331 -8.85 -4.55 18.33
N ARG A 332 -9.51 -3.71 17.54
CA ARG A 332 -10.37 -2.64 18.05
C ARG A 332 -11.60 -2.45 17.20
N ASP A 333 -12.60 -1.83 17.81
CA ASP A 333 -13.77 -1.33 17.12
C ASP A 333 -13.43 -0.16 16.18
N ALA A 334 -13.86 -0.25 14.92
CA ALA A 334 -13.59 0.76 13.91
C ALA A 334 -14.47 2.01 14.04
N GLN A 335 -15.61 1.94 14.72
CA GLN A 335 -16.52 3.08 14.88
C GLN A 335 -16.19 3.88 16.13
N THR A 336 -15.77 3.24 17.22
CA THR A 336 -15.47 3.92 18.49
C THR A 336 -13.97 4.07 18.78
N GLY A 337 -13.14 3.21 18.18
CA GLY A 337 -11.72 3.12 18.49
C GLY A 337 -11.40 2.34 19.76
N ASP A 338 -12.38 1.71 20.42
CA ASP A 338 -12.19 0.95 21.65
C ASP A 338 -11.42 -0.35 21.40
N VAL A 339 -10.45 -0.64 22.26
CA VAL A 339 -9.61 -1.83 22.15
C VAL A 339 -10.36 -3.04 22.70
N ASP A 340 -10.59 -4.04 21.85
CA ASP A 340 -11.18 -5.33 22.26
C ASP A 340 -10.12 -6.19 22.95
N TRP A 341 -8.95 -6.34 22.31
CA TRP A 341 -7.83 -7.09 22.87
C TRP A 341 -6.47 -6.57 22.38
N LEU A 342 -5.44 -6.89 23.17
CA LEU A 342 -4.03 -6.63 22.87
C LEU A 342 -3.22 -7.88 23.22
N LYS A 343 -2.27 -8.24 22.36
CA LYS A 343 -1.33 -9.33 22.61
C LYS A 343 0.07 -8.93 22.16
N ARG A 344 1.06 -9.13 23.03
CA ARG A 344 2.47 -9.02 22.66
C ARG A 344 2.93 -10.34 22.05
N ILE A 345 3.45 -10.25 20.82
CA ILE A 345 4.10 -11.34 20.07
C ILE A 345 5.62 -11.12 19.95
N GLY A 346 6.10 -9.89 20.19
CA GLY A 346 7.53 -9.55 20.09
C GLY A 346 8.01 -9.44 18.65
N GLY A 347 9.28 -9.04 18.46
CA GLY A 347 9.87 -8.74 17.15
C GLY A 347 9.79 -7.25 16.79
N ASN A 348 10.40 -6.89 15.65
CA ASN A 348 10.38 -5.53 15.09
C ASN A 348 9.71 -5.58 13.72
N TYR A 349 8.76 -4.67 13.47
CA TYR A 349 7.94 -4.73 12.27
C TYR A 349 8.04 -3.47 11.43
N ARG A 350 8.16 -3.67 10.11
CA ARG A 350 8.10 -2.63 9.07
C ARG A 350 7.08 -3.00 8.00
N ALA A 351 7.09 -4.28 7.60
CA ALA A 351 6.09 -4.85 6.72
C ALA A 351 4.69 -4.71 7.32
N ALA A 352 3.75 -4.29 6.49
CA ALA A 352 2.39 -4.10 6.95
C ALA A 352 1.65 -5.43 7.14
N LEU A 353 0.68 -5.44 8.06
CA LEU A 353 -0.16 -6.62 8.30
C LEU A 353 -0.94 -6.96 7.03
N THR A 354 -0.96 -8.26 6.69
CA THR A 354 -1.60 -8.78 5.47
C THR A 354 -2.66 -9.79 5.84
N CYS A 355 -3.85 -9.72 5.23
CA CYS A 355 -4.92 -10.68 5.44
C CYS A 355 -5.16 -11.57 4.22
N ALA A 356 -5.17 -12.88 4.44
CA ALA A 356 -5.52 -13.88 3.44
C ALA A 356 -6.56 -14.84 4.03
N GLY A 357 -7.76 -14.87 3.45
CA GLY A 357 -8.87 -15.61 4.02
C GLY A 357 -9.23 -15.09 5.41
N GLU A 358 -9.18 -15.97 6.41
CA GLU A 358 -9.43 -15.64 7.83
C GLU A 358 -8.16 -15.39 8.65
N ASN A 359 -6.99 -15.40 8.02
CA ASN A 359 -5.70 -15.33 8.70
C ASN A 359 -4.97 -14.02 8.40
N LEU A 360 -4.20 -13.57 9.39
CA LEU A 360 -3.34 -12.39 9.36
C LEU A 360 -1.88 -12.84 9.43
N TYR A 361 -1.05 -12.25 8.58
CA TYR A 361 0.35 -12.57 8.41
C TYR A 361 1.19 -11.37 8.84
N ALA A 362 2.05 -11.58 9.83
CA ALA A 362 2.97 -10.59 10.39
C ALA A 362 4.41 -11.01 10.10
N PHE A 363 5.17 -10.13 9.44
CA PHE A 363 6.56 -10.40 9.04
C PHE A 363 7.50 -9.39 9.70
N THR A 364 8.49 -9.89 10.45
CA THR A 364 9.47 -9.03 11.11
C THR A 364 10.59 -8.59 10.15
N ASP A 365 11.32 -7.54 10.54
CA ASP A 365 12.49 -7.05 9.82
C ASP A 365 13.74 -7.94 9.96
N ASP A 366 13.68 -9.00 10.79
CA ASP A 366 14.73 -10.00 10.98
C ASP A 366 14.38 -11.41 10.46
N GLY A 367 13.14 -11.66 10.01
CA GLY A 367 12.77 -12.89 9.27
C GLY A 367 11.83 -13.83 10.00
N HIS A 368 11.43 -13.51 11.22
CA HIS A 368 10.36 -14.20 11.92
C HIS A 368 8.99 -13.86 11.31
N VAL A 369 8.14 -14.88 11.18
CA VAL A 369 6.78 -14.75 10.68
C VAL A 369 5.82 -15.37 11.67
N THR A 370 4.76 -14.65 12.00
CA THR A 370 3.65 -15.15 12.80
C THR A 370 2.38 -15.10 11.97
N VAL A 371 1.64 -16.21 11.92
CA VAL A 371 0.29 -16.27 11.34
C VAL A 371 -0.70 -16.47 12.46
N PHE A 372 -1.75 -15.64 12.49
CA PHE A 372 -2.79 -15.69 13.51
C PHE A 372 -4.16 -15.42 12.91
N LYS A 373 -5.21 -15.93 13.54
CA LYS A 373 -6.59 -15.75 13.07
C LYS A 373 -7.04 -14.30 13.27
N ALA A 374 -7.78 -13.78 12.30
CA ALA A 374 -8.55 -12.54 12.45
C ALA A 374 -9.80 -12.74 13.33
N SER A 375 -9.60 -13.05 14.62
CA SER A 375 -10.69 -13.23 15.58
C SER A 375 -10.98 -11.92 16.33
N PRO A 376 -12.24 -11.45 16.39
CA PRO A 376 -12.60 -10.27 17.17
C PRO A 376 -12.63 -10.55 18.68
N GLU A 377 -12.70 -11.82 19.09
CA GLU A 377 -12.86 -12.21 20.50
C GLU A 377 -11.52 -12.27 21.24
N GLU A 378 -10.50 -12.87 20.61
CA GLU A 378 -9.19 -13.06 21.22
C GLU A 378 -8.09 -13.28 20.17
N TYR A 379 -6.84 -13.21 20.61
CA TYR A 379 -5.70 -13.61 19.78
C TYR A 379 -5.59 -15.14 19.69
N VAL A 380 -5.58 -15.68 18.47
CA VAL A 380 -5.38 -17.11 18.20
C VAL A 380 -4.24 -17.28 17.21
N GLU A 381 -3.08 -17.71 17.71
CA GLU A 381 -1.92 -18.05 16.87
C GLU A 381 -2.18 -19.34 16.09
N ILE A 382 -1.76 -19.37 14.83
CA ILE A 382 -1.91 -20.53 13.93
C ILE A 382 -0.57 -21.21 13.70
N SER A 383 0.47 -20.44 13.40
CA SER A 383 1.80 -20.96 13.04
C SER A 383 2.86 -19.88 13.15
N GLN A 384 4.12 -20.33 13.13
CA GLN A 384 5.31 -19.49 13.08
C GLN A 384 6.30 -20.06 12.07
N ALA A 385 7.14 -19.20 11.49
CA ALA A 385 8.23 -19.59 10.61
C ALA A 385 9.41 -18.62 10.75
N ASP A 386 10.63 -19.10 10.49
CA ASP A 386 11.84 -18.28 10.48
C ASP A 386 12.52 -18.32 9.11
N PHE A 387 12.86 -17.15 8.59
CA PHE A 387 13.56 -16.98 7.33
C PHE A 387 14.98 -16.43 7.55
N PRO A 388 15.93 -16.74 6.66
CA PRO A 388 17.31 -16.25 6.78
C PRO A 388 17.48 -14.74 6.57
N SER A 389 16.42 -14.06 6.12
CA SER A 389 16.40 -12.62 5.86
C SER A 389 15.04 -12.05 6.22
N GLY A 390 15.02 -10.84 6.77
CA GLY A 390 13.78 -10.18 7.15
C GLY A 390 12.98 -9.55 6.03
N PHE A 391 11.89 -8.91 6.42
CA PHE A 391 10.87 -8.39 5.53
C PHE A 391 10.57 -6.93 5.85
N GLN A 392 10.55 -6.09 4.82
CA GLN A 392 10.07 -4.70 4.92
C GLN A 392 8.88 -4.41 4.00
N ALA A 393 8.69 -5.24 2.97
CA ALA A 393 7.58 -5.16 2.04
C ALA A 393 6.35 -5.91 2.59
N SER A 394 5.15 -5.40 2.33
CA SER A 394 3.91 -6.15 2.57
C SER A 394 3.77 -7.31 1.59
N ALA A 395 3.19 -8.41 2.06
CA ALA A 395 2.88 -9.57 1.24
C ALA A 395 1.63 -9.33 0.37
N VAL A 396 1.50 -10.12 -0.69
CA VAL A 396 0.37 -10.10 -1.63
C VAL A 396 -0.35 -11.44 -1.59
N PRO A 397 -1.51 -11.53 -0.94
CA PRO A 397 -2.37 -12.70 -1.00
C PRO A 397 -3.30 -12.59 -2.21
N LEU A 398 -3.15 -13.50 -3.16
CA LEU A 398 -3.94 -13.49 -4.39
C LEU A 398 -4.20 -14.92 -4.85
N ASP A 399 -5.48 -15.24 -5.02
CA ASP A 399 -5.97 -16.58 -5.37
C ASP A 399 -5.47 -17.64 -4.37
N ASP A 400 -4.66 -18.58 -4.82
CA ASP A 400 -4.06 -19.64 -4.00
C ASP A 400 -2.61 -19.33 -3.56
N SER A 401 -2.13 -18.13 -3.87
CA SER A 401 -0.72 -17.74 -3.78
C SER A 401 -0.49 -16.60 -2.81
N LEU A 402 0.52 -16.75 -1.95
CA LEU A 402 1.05 -15.66 -1.12
C LEU A 402 2.43 -15.26 -1.66
N TYR A 403 2.53 -14.07 -2.23
CA TYR A 403 3.81 -13.52 -2.71
C TYR A 403 4.45 -12.66 -1.63
N VAL A 404 5.70 -12.95 -1.30
CA VAL A 404 6.42 -12.27 -0.22
C VAL A 404 7.81 -11.87 -0.69
N ARG A 405 8.19 -10.61 -0.42
CA ARG A 405 9.54 -10.11 -0.69
C ARG A 405 10.29 -9.91 0.62
N SER A 406 11.40 -10.63 0.79
CA SER A 406 12.37 -10.39 1.86
C SER A 406 13.46 -9.42 1.39
N VAL A 407 14.44 -9.14 2.26
CA VAL A 407 15.62 -8.34 1.89
C VAL A 407 16.38 -8.93 0.69
N ASN A 408 16.49 -10.26 0.61
CA ASN A 408 17.33 -10.95 -0.37
C ASN A 408 16.55 -11.83 -1.36
N GLY A 409 15.25 -12.00 -1.18
CA GLY A 409 14.47 -13.00 -1.90
C GLY A 409 13.06 -12.57 -2.24
N LEU A 410 12.49 -13.24 -3.24
CA LEU A 410 11.09 -13.17 -3.61
C LEU A 410 10.53 -14.59 -3.61
N TYR A 411 9.44 -14.81 -2.89
CA TYR A 411 8.85 -16.13 -2.65
C TYR A 411 7.41 -16.14 -3.12
N CYS A 412 6.96 -17.29 -3.63
CA CYS A 412 5.55 -17.62 -3.75
C CYS A 412 5.25 -18.85 -2.91
N PHE A 413 4.29 -18.72 -2.00
CA PHE A 413 3.76 -19.84 -1.24
C PHE A 413 2.40 -20.28 -1.77
N ARG A 414 2.19 -21.60 -1.91
CA ARG A 414 0.91 -22.21 -2.29
C ARG A 414 0.64 -23.42 -1.43
N ASN A 415 -0.63 -23.73 -1.22
CA ASN A 415 -1.00 -25.02 -0.64
C ASN A 415 -0.55 -26.14 -1.61
N PRO A 416 -0.03 -27.28 -1.13
CA PRO A 416 0.35 -28.38 -2.00
C PRO A 416 -0.89 -28.87 -2.75
N MET A 417 -0.74 -29.21 -4.03
CA MET A 417 -1.85 -29.83 -4.76
C MET A 417 -2.22 -31.15 -4.07
N PRO A 418 -3.54 -31.42 -3.89
CA PRO A 418 -4.02 -32.60 -3.17
C PRO A 418 -3.64 -33.94 -3.81
#